data_AF-A0A7Z9NU81-F1
#
_entry.id   AF-A0A7Z9NU81-F1
#
_cell.length_a   1.000
_cell.length_b   1.000
_cell.length_c   1.000
_cell.angle_alpha   90.00
_cell.angle_beta   90.00
_cell.angle_gamma   90.00
#
_symmetry.space_group_name_H-M   'P 1'
#
loop_
_entity.id
_entity.type
_entity.pdbx_description
1 polymer ?
#
loop_
_entity_poly.entity_id
_entity_poly.type
_entity_poly.pdbx_seq_one_letter_code
_entity_poly.pdbx_strand_id
1 'polypeptide(L)'
;MTDPAVPLELKIPKQSESPVNEITEWVEEHGNLLYRFARYRVNSHELAEDLVQTTFTSALKDWASFRRDSSAKTWLLSILRHK
;
A
#
# COMPACT_ATOMS: atom_id res chain seq x y z
N MET A 1 14.16 23.68 -45.54
CA MET A 1 15.42 22.93 -45.61
C MET A 1 16.38 23.65 -44.65
N THR A 2 16.66 23.22 -43.43
CA THR A 2 16.43 22.01 -42.64
C THR A 2 16.31 22.51 -41.20
N ASP A 3 15.22 22.21 -40.49
CA ASP A 3 15.35 22.05 -39.03
C ASP A 3 15.47 20.54 -38.79
N PRO A 4 16.67 20.04 -38.44
CA PRO A 4 16.95 18.62 -38.32
C PRO A 4 16.39 18.10 -37.01
N ALA A 5 15.67 16.98 -37.10
CA ALA A 5 15.45 16.02 -36.03
C ALA A 5 15.12 16.62 -34.65
N VAL A 6 13.83 16.64 -34.33
CA VAL A 6 13.42 16.35 -32.95
C VAL A 6 13.21 14.84 -32.88
N PRO A 7 14.17 14.01 -32.42
CA PRO A 7 13.81 12.73 -31.85
C PRO A 7 13.03 13.05 -30.59
N LEU A 8 11.70 12.95 -30.69
CA LEU A 8 10.82 12.81 -29.53
C LEU A 8 11.10 11.45 -28.90
N GLU A 9 12.30 11.29 -28.32
CA GLU A 9 12.50 10.35 -27.24
C GLU A 9 11.76 10.97 -26.04
N LEU A 10 10.44 10.83 -26.06
CA LEU A 10 9.63 10.85 -24.87
C LEU A 10 10.26 9.82 -23.95
N LYS A 11 11.14 10.30 -23.06
CA LYS A 11 11.40 9.64 -21.79
C LYS A 11 10.03 9.56 -21.14
N ILE A 12 9.34 8.44 -21.40
CA ILE A 12 8.22 8.01 -20.60
C ILE A 12 8.76 8.08 -19.18
N PRO A 13 8.29 9.02 -18.34
CA PRO A 13 8.75 9.07 -16.97
C PRO A 13 8.47 7.68 -16.38
N LYS A 14 9.50 7.05 -15.79
CA LYS A 14 9.34 5.81 -15.03
C LYS A 14 8.08 5.95 -14.19
N GLN A 15 7.15 5.04 -14.41
CA GLN A 15 5.80 5.07 -13.85
C GLN A 15 5.86 5.35 -12.35
N SER A 16 5.49 6.58 -11.97
CA SER A 16 4.96 7.06 -10.70
C SER A 16 5.36 6.30 -9.41
N GLU A 17 6.05 7.01 -8.51
CA GLU A 17 5.95 6.80 -7.06
C GLU A 17 4.52 7.12 -6.59
N SER A 18 3.56 6.25 -6.92
CA SER A 18 2.17 6.38 -6.50
C SER A 18 1.98 5.62 -5.18
N PRO A 19 1.29 6.20 -4.17
CA PRO A 19 0.97 5.49 -2.92
C PRO A 19 0.21 4.20 -3.18
N VAL A 20 -0.52 4.10 -4.30
CA VAL A 20 -1.23 2.89 -4.71
C VAL A 20 -0.26 1.74 -5.02
N ASN A 21 0.88 2.00 -5.66
CA ASN A 21 1.84 0.96 -6.02
C ASN A 21 2.51 0.40 -4.75
N GLU A 22 2.99 1.27 -3.86
CA GLU A 22 3.63 0.85 -2.60
C GLU A 22 2.64 0.12 -1.69
N ILE A 23 1.39 0.58 -1.58
CA ILE A 23 0.37 -0.13 -0.80
C ILE A 23 0.08 -1.50 -1.42
N THR A 24 0.05 -1.62 -2.76
CA THR A 24 -0.16 -2.91 -3.45
C THR A 24 0.94 -3.91 -3.11
N GLU A 25 2.20 -3.48 -3.13
CA GLU A 25 3.33 -4.32 -2.69
C GLU A 25 3.15 -4.78 -1.24
N TRP A 26 2.70 -3.90 -0.34
CA TRP A 26 2.44 -4.28 1.05
C TRP A 26 1.26 -5.24 1.22
N VAL A 27 0.26 -5.21 0.32
CA VAL A 27 -0.80 -6.23 0.32
C VAL A 27 -0.20 -7.61 0.09
N GLU A 28 0.70 -7.73 -0.90
CA GLU A 28 1.37 -8.99 -1.22
C GLU A 28 2.29 -9.44 -0.07
N GLU A 29 3.08 -8.52 0.49
CA GLU A 29 4.08 -8.84 1.52
C GLU A 29 3.47 -9.10 2.91
N HIS A 30 2.39 -8.40 3.25
CA HIS A 30 1.88 -8.35 4.64
C HIS A 30 0.43 -8.82 4.79
N GLY A 31 -0.31 -9.01 3.69
CA GLY A 31 -1.72 -9.41 3.72
C GLY A 31 -1.98 -10.69 4.51
N ASN A 32 -1.21 -11.76 4.27
CA ASN A 32 -1.35 -13.02 5.01
C ASN A 32 -1.07 -12.86 6.52
N LEU A 33 -0.08 -12.05 6.89
CA LEU A 33 0.25 -11.80 8.29
C LEU A 33 -0.88 -11.03 8.99
N LEU A 34 -1.35 -9.95 8.38
CA LEU A 34 -2.47 -9.14 8.91
C LEU A 34 -3.75 -9.97 8.99
N TYR A 35 -4.01 -10.82 8.00
CA TYR A 35 -5.17 -11.72 7.98
C TYR A 35 -5.11 -12.75 9.12
N ARG A 36 -3.97 -13.41 9.33
CA ARG A 36 -3.81 -14.36 10.46
C ARG A 36 -4.00 -13.67 11.80
N PHE A 37 -3.47 -12.46 11.95
CA PHE A 37 -3.67 -11.65 13.16
C PHE A 37 -5.15 -11.26 13.34
N ALA A 38 -5.80 -10.80 12.27
CA ALA A 38 -7.23 -10.48 12.27
C ALA A 38 -8.08 -11.70 12.62
N ARG A 39 -7.84 -12.87 12.01
CA ARG A 39 -8.55 -14.14 12.29
C ARG A 39 -8.42 -14.60 13.73
N TYR A 40 -7.28 -14.32 14.38
CA TYR A 40 -7.12 -14.60 15.80
C TYR A 40 -7.96 -13.63 16.66
N ARG A 41 -8.11 -12.39 16.23
CA ARG A 41 -8.88 -11.35 16.94
C ARG A 41 -10.38 -11.45 16.72
N VAL A 42 -10.81 -11.84 15.52
CA VAL A 42 -12.21 -11.95 15.13
C VAL A 42 -12.52 -13.38 14.70
N ASN A 43 -13.49 -14.01 15.35
CA ASN A 43 -13.84 -15.42 15.10
C ASN A 43 -14.65 -15.65 13.81
N SER A 44 -14.57 -14.74 12.83
CA SER A 44 -15.23 -14.85 11.53
C SER A 44 -14.23 -14.60 10.39
N HIS A 45 -14.38 -15.36 9.31
CA HIS A 45 -13.53 -15.23 8.13
C HIS A 45 -13.79 -13.88 7.45
N GLU A 46 -15.05 -13.59 7.18
CA GLU A 46 -15.52 -12.36 6.54
C GLU A 46 -15.10 -11.11 7.30
N LEU A 47 -15.27 -11.10 8.64
CA LEU A 47 -14.84 -9.97 9.46
C LEU A 47 -13.33 -9.75 9.44
N ALA A 48 -12.55 -10.82 9.30
CA ALA A 48 -11.09 -10.70 9.23
C ALA A 48 -10.64 -10.12 7.87
N GLU A 49 -11.29 -10.53 6.78
CA GLU A 49 -11.03 -9.97 5.45
C GLU A 49 -11.38 -8.49 5.40
N ASP A 50 -12.57 -8.11 5.90
CA ASP A 50 -13.00 -6.72 5.97
C ASP A 50 -12.04 -5.85 6.81
N LEU A 51 -11.58 -6.38 7.95
CA LEU A 51 -10.61 -5.69 8.80
C LEU A 51 -9.28 -5.42 8.09
N VAL A 52 -8.78 -6.41 7.33
CA VAL A 52 -7.55 -6.27 6.54
C VAL A 52 -7.75 -5.28 5.40
N GLN A 53 -8.86 -5.35 4.67
CA GLN A 53 -9.19 -4.40 3.59
C GLN A 53 -9.30 -2.96 4.12
N THR A 54 -10.00 -2.78 5.23
CA THR A 54 -10.13 -1.48 5.92
C THR A 54 -8.78 -0.96 6.40
N THR A 55 -7.87 -1.84 6.81
CA THR A 55 -6.50 -1.49 7.21
C THR A 55 -5.73 -0.89 6.03
N PHE A 56 -5.68 -1.58 4.89
CA PHE A 56 -4.97 -1.08 3.70
C PHE A 56 -5.64 0.17 3.12
N THR A 57 -6.97 0.25 3.15
CA THR A 57 -7.71 1.46 2.74
C THR A 57 -7.36 2.65 3.62
N SER A 58 -7.23 2.44 4.94
CA SER A 58 -6.82 3.51 5.86
C SER A 58 -5.36 3.89 5.65
N ALA A 59 -4.48 2.90 5.44
CA ALA A 59 -3.07 3.14 5.14
C ALA A 59 -2.89 3.94 3.84
N LEU A 60 -3.69 3.68 2.79
CA LEU A 60 -3.66 4.44 1.55
C LEU A 60 -4.10 5.91 1.76
N LYS A 61 -5.15 6.13 2.56
CA LYS A 61 -5.64 7.48 2.90
C LYS A 61 -4.61 8.27 3.70
N ASP A 62 -3.93 7.62 4.64
CA ASP A 62 -2.97 8.23 5.55
C ASP A 62 -1.51 8.06 5.10
N TRP A 63 -1.27 7.60 3.87
CA TRP A 63 0.07 7.25 3.37
C TRP A 63 1.05 8.41 3.48
N ALA A 64 0.62 9.63 3.12
CA ALA A 64 1.45 10.83 3.22
C ALA A 64 1.86 11.19 4.66
N SER A 65 1.12 10.68 5.67
CA SER A 65 1.43 10.87 7.09
C SER A 65 2.36 9.79 7.65
N PHE A 66 2.68 8.76 6.86
CA PHE A 66 3.60 7.72 7.28
C PHE A 66 5.03 8.27 7.34
N ARG A 67 5.49 8.57 8.56
CA ARG A 67 6.83 9.15 8.80
C ARG A 67 8.01 8.22 8.53
N ARG A 68 7.76 6.92 8.29
CA ARG A 68 8.78 5.89 8.07
C ARG A 68 9.75 5.66 9.25
N ASP A 69 9.39 6.13 10.45
CA ASP A 69 10.12 5.85 11.71
C ASP A 69 10.02 4.38 12.16
N SER A 70 9.11 3.61 11.55
CA SER A 70 8.94 2.18 11.79
C SER A 70 8.72 1.44 10.47
N SER A 71 8.86 0.11 10.49
CA SER A 71 8.58 -0.71 9.31
C SER A 71 7.11 -0.59 8.87
N ALA A 72 6.86 -0.73 7.56
CA ALA A 72 5.50 -0.78 7.01
C ALA A 72 4.61 -1.80 7.75
N LYS A 73 5.15 -3.00 8.02
CA LYS A 73 4.49 -4.03 8.85
C LYS A 73 4.05 -3.51 10.22
N THR A 74 4.94 -2.83 10.95
CA THR A 74 4.64 -2.27 12.28
C THR A 74 3.54 -1.21 12.18
N TRP A 75 3.63 -0.36 11.17
CA TRP A 75 2.65 0.69 10.94
C TRP A 75 1.27 0.12 10.59
N LEU A 76 1.19 -0.84 9.67
CA LEU A 76 -0.06 -1.52 9.30
C LEU A 76 -0.68 -2.28 10.48
N LEU A 77 0.14 -2.96 11.30
CA LEU A 77 -0.34 -3.59 12.53
C LEU A 77 -0.91 -2.55 13.52
N SER A 78 -0.33 -1.36 13.60
CA SER A 78 -0.87 -0.29 14.44
C SER A 78 -2.24 0.17 13.95
N ILE A 79 -2.41 0.36 12.64
CA ILE A 79 -3.70 0.71 12.03
C ILE A 79 -4.74 -0.38 12.32
N LEU A 80 -4.40 -1.64 12.06
CA LEU A 80 -5.30 -2.78 12.28
C LEU A 80 -5.75 -2.90 13.74
N ARG A 81 -4.85 -2.65 14.70
CA ARG A 81 -5.15 -2.69 16.14
C ARG A 81 -6.12 -1.60 16.60
N HIS A 82 -6.18 -0.47 15.89
CA HIS A 82 -7.08 0.65 16.18
C HIS A 82 -8.43 0.56 15.46
N LYS A 83 -8.55 -0.32 14.47
CA LYS A 83 -9.84 -0.83 13.99
C LYS A 83 -10.36 -1.86 14.98
#